data_AF-A0A929IST2-F1
#
_entry.id   AF-A0A929IST2-F1
#
_cell.length_a   1.000
_cell.length_b   1.000
_cell.length_c   1.000
_cell.angle_alpha   90.00
_cell.angle_beta   90.00
_cell.angle_gamma   90.00
#
_symmetry.space_group_name_H-M   'P 1'
#
loop_
_entity.id
_entity.type
_entity.pdbx_description
1 polymer ?
#
loop_
_entity_poly.entity_id
_entity_poly.type
_entity_poly.pdbx_seq_one_letter_code
_entity_poly.pdbx_strand_id
1 'polypeptide(L)'
;MKYLALSVALTLALVGCDEKAAAPADIAAGKAIAETQCVGCHGLDGVGKAAGIPNLGAQVEKYLLDSLHAYEEGVRTHAALKNLTHELDAADLRNVAGYYASLPPAEAASSKGEVQSPYEKGKAAAAGCVDCHGDDGNSTTPGIPSLAGQQPRYFVSAVRAYRDGRREKPTMEMLGALDAVDLESLALFYASQTPATRKASAFGDPVAGEPLTARCGGCHGADGVSMDTATPTLAGQDPQYLAAAIKGYRDQARHHDVMRDDNTDKEIEDIAAFYAAQGSKAAEGGPLTVQKLAEKCERCHGPEVNNPAMVIPKISGQDRVYLIMSLRAYRDGRRGSSMMHNMSLPYSETIIESVASLYASQPSR
;
A
#
# COMPACT_ATOMS: atom_id res chain seq x y z
N MET A 1 25.49 73.88 -34.87
CA MET A 1 24.02 73.67 -34.95
C MET A 1 23.65 72.67 -33.88
N LYS A 2 22.77 73.08 -32.96
CA LYS A 2 22.33 72.31 -31.79
C LYS A 2 21.44 71.15 -32.23
N TYR A 3 21.78 69.91 -31.87
CA TYR A 3 20.88 68.77 -32.00
C TYR A 3 20.14 68.57 -30.67
N LEU A 4 18.82 68.71 -30.73
CA LEU A 4 17.87 68.41 -29.65
C LEU A 4 17.86 66.89 -29.40
N ALA A 5 18.18 66.46 -28.18
CA ALA A 5 17.88 65.10 -27.71
C ALA A 5 16.49 65.14 -27.06
N LEU A 6 15.50 64.47 -27.68
CA LEU A 6 14.16 64.31 -27.13
C LEU A 6 14.09 62.97 -26.39
N SER A 7 14.12 63.03 -25.07
CA SER A 7 13.99 61.88 -24.17
C SER A 7 12.51 61.46 -24.09
N VAL A 8 12.16 60.31 -24.66
CA VAL A 8 10.85 59.66 -24.43
C VAL A 8 10.98 58.84 -23.15
N ALA A 9 10.41 59.34 -22.06
CA ALA A 9 10.27 58.59 -20.81
C ALA A 9 9.11 57.59 -20.96
N LEU A 10 9.44 56.32 -21.23
CA LEU A 10 8.49 55.22 -21.18
C LEU A 10 8.29 54.81 -19.72
N THR A 11 7.24 55.33 -19.09
CA THR A 11 6.78 54.89 -17.77
C THR A 11 6.06 53.55 -17.93
N LEU A 12 6.77 52.46 -17.64
CA LEU A 12 6.20 51.13 -17.53
C LEU A 12 5.42 51.07 -16.21
N ALA A 13 4.10 51.23 -16.27
CA ALA A 13 3.22 50.96 -15.14
C ALA A 13 3.17 49.44 -14.93
N LEU A 14 3.94 48.97 -13.95
CA LEU A 14 3.76 47.64 -13.36
C LEU A 14 2.41 47.62 -12.64
N VAL A 15 1.37 47.18 -13.34
CA VAL A 15 0.13 46.70 -12.70
C VAL A 15 0.52 45.37 -12.05
N GLY A 16 0.92 45.44 -10.78
CA GLY A 16 0.98 44.27 -9.94
C GLY A 16 -0.43 43.68 -9.85
N CYS A 17 -0.56 42.40 -10.19
CA CYS A 17 -1.71 41.63 -9.74
C CYS A 17 -1.64 41.56 -8.21
N ASP A 18 -2.35 42.45 -7.53
CA ASP A 18 -2.71 42.25 -6.12
C ASP A 18 -3.63 41.02 -6.07
N GLU A 19 -3.05 39.83 -5.90
CA GLU A 19 -3.78 38.67 -5.39
C GLU A 19 -4.19 39.03 -3.96
N LYS A 20 -5.37 39.63 -3.84
CA LYS A 20 -5.99 39.95 -2.56
C LYS A 20 -6.10 38.65 -1.75
N ALA A 21 -5.28 38.52 -0.72
CA ALA A 21 -5.31 37.37 0.17
C ALA A 21 -6.77 37.11 0.61
N ALA A 22 -7.21 35.86 0.50
CA ALA A 22 -8.56 35.49 0.87
C ALA A 22 -8.85 35.89 2.32
N ALA A 23 -10.06 36.40 2.58
CA ALA A 23 -10.48 36.75 3.93
C ALA A 23 -10.42 35.52 4.87
N PRO A 24 -10.07 35.70 6.15
CA PRO A 24 -10.07 34.62 7.13
C PRO A 24 -11.48 34.04 7.30
N ALA A 25 -11.57 32.79 7.75
CA ALA A 25 -12.84 32.12 8.00
C ALA A 25 -13.68 32.83 9.08
N ASP A 26 -14.98 32.99 8.81
CA ASP A 26 -15.98 33.37 9.81
C ASP A 26 -16.50 32.12 10.53
N ILE A 27 -16.00 31.92 11.76
CA ILE A 27 -16.33 30.76 12.59
C ILE A 27 -17.81 30.70 12.96
N ALA A 28 -18.48 31.84 13.16
CA ALA A 28 -19.88 31.87 13.53
C ALA A 28 -20.78 31.50 12.34
N ALA A 29 -20.46 32.01 11.15
CA ALA A 29 -21.14 31.59 9.91
C ALA A 29 -20.92 30.09 9.63
N GLY A 30 -19.68 29.61 9.79
CA GLY A 30 -19.34 28.20 9.62
C GLY A 30 -20.11 27.29 10.56
N LYS A 31 -20.27 27.70 11.83
CA LYS A 31 -21.08 26.98 12.82
C LYS A 31 -22.55 26.88 12.39
N ALA A 32 -23.15 27.98 11.92
CA ALA A 32 -24.56 27.98 11.51
C ALA A 32 -24.83 27.02 10.34
N ILE A 33 -23.88 26.92 9.39
CA ILE A 33 -23.95 25.93 8.32
C ILE A 33 -23.77 24.52 8.88
N ALA A 34 -22.82 24.30 9.78
CA ALA A 34 -22.59 23.00 10.41
C ALA A 34 -23.83 22.48 11.17
N GLU A 35 -24.57 23.37 11.85
CA GLU A 35 -25.82 23.06 12.56
C GLU A 35 -26.94 22.55 11.65
N THR A 36 -26.95 22.95 10.38
CA THR A 36 -28.03 22.59 9.45
C THR A 36 -27.63 21.47 8.51
N GLN A 37 -26.36 21.42 8.08
CA GLN A 37 -25.91 20.56 6.99
C GLN A 37 -24.93 19.46 7.41
N CYS A 38 -24.15 19.67 8.48
CA CYS A 38 -23.03 18.77 8.82
C CYS A 38 -23.28 17.92 10.08
N VAL A 39 -24.03 18.48 11.06
CA VAL A 39 -24.26 17.88 12.38
C VAL A 39 -24.91 16.50 12.31
N GLY A 40 -25.68 16.21 11.27
CA GLY A 40 -26.33 14.90 11.08
C GLY A 40 -25.34 13.73 11.08
N CYS A 41 -24.12 13.97 10.58
CA CYS A 41 -23.07 12.96 10.47
C CYS A 41 -21.86 13.28 11.34
N HIS A 42 -21.37 14.52 11.33
CA HIS A 42 -20.07 14.87 11.94
C HIS A 42 -20.17 15.48 13.34
N GLY A 43 -21.38 15.59 13.90
CA GLY A 43 -21.59 16.31 15.16
C GLY A 43 -21.27 17.81 15.05
N LEU A 44 -21.64 18.57 16.08
CA LEU A 44 -21.20 19.97 16.21
C LEU A 44 -19.86 20.09 16.91
N ASP A 45 -19.50 19.09 17.69
CA ASP A 45 -18.20 18.88 18.31
C ASP A 45 -17.15 18.34 17.31
N GLY A 46 -17.55 18.03 16.07
CA GLY A 46 -16.66 17.50 15.05
C GLY A 46 -16.35 16.02 15.23
N VAL A 47 -17.11 15.30 16.06
CA VAL A 47 -16.99 13.85 16.25
C VAL A 47 -17.98 13.10 15.34
N GLY A 48 -17.46 12.16 14.55
CA GLY A 48 -18.28 11.32 13.67
C GLY A 48 -19.31 10.51 14.45
N LYS A 49 -20.57 10.53 13.99
CA LYS A 49 -21.70 9.85 14.67
C LYS A 49 -21.83 8.37 14.36
N ALA A 50 -21.08 7.85 13.40
CA ALA A 50 -21.13 6.45 12.99
C ALA A 50 -19.78 6.00 12.42
N ALA A 51 -19.55 4.69 12.40
CA ALA A 51 -18.37 4.10 11.77
C ALA A 51 -18.30 4.49 10.29
N GLY A 52 -17.11 4.90 9.83
CA GLY A 52 -16.87 5.39 8.48
C GLY A 52 -17.08 6.90 8.33
N ILE A 53 -17.68 7.57 9.32
CA ILE A 53 -17.83 9.03 9.33
C ILE A 53 -16.59 9.64 10.02
N PRO A 54 -15.82 10.49 9.32
CA PRO A 54 -14.61 11.06 9.90
C PRO A 54 -14.89 12.11 10.97
N ASN A 55 -14.00 12.14 11.96
CA ASN A 55 -13.81 13.26 12.88
C ASN A 55 -13.22 14.45 12.11
N LEU A 56 -13.85 15.62 12.27
CA LEU A 56 -13.45 16.89 11.65
C LEU A 56 -12.82 17.85 12.66
N GLY A 57 -13.11 17.69 13.96
CA GLY A 57 -12.60 18.55 15.02
C GLY A 57 -11.07 18.58 15.08
N ALA A 58 -10.49 19.76 15.25
CA ALA A 58 -9.05 20.05 15.28
C ALA A 58 -8.25 19.58 14.06
N GLN A 59 -8.91 19.22 12.96
CA GLN A 59 -8.24 18.89 11.71
C GLN A 59 -7.62 20.14 11.08
N VAL A 60 -6.63 19.96 10.21
CA VAL A 60 -5.99 21.07 9.49
C VAL A 60 -7.03 21.80 8.62
N GLU A 61 -7.26 23.10 8.86
CA GLU A 61 -8.26 23.91 8.14
C GLU A 61 -8.10 23.80 6.62
N LYS A 62 -6.86 23.96 6.14
CA LYS A 62 -6.57 23.84 4.71
C LYS A 62 -6.87 22.44 4.17
N TYR A 63 -6.65 21.37 4.96
CA TYR A 63 -7.02 20.02 4.55
C TYR A 63 -8.53 19.85 4.43
N LEU A 64 -9.30 20.42 5.37
CA LEU A 64 -10.77 20.38 5.31
C LEU A 64 -11.28 21.12 4.07
N LEU A 65 -10.76 22.32 3.81
CA LEU A 65 -11.13 23.11 2.63
C LEU A 65 -10.76 22.39 1.31
N ASP A 66 -9.52 21.91 1.19
CA ASP A 66 -9.07 21.16 0.01
C ASP A 66 -9.86 19.87 -0.17
N SER A 67 -10.32 19.25 0.93
CA SER A 67 -11.19 18.07 0.89
C SER A 67 -12.57 18.38 0.33
N LEU A 68 -13.17 19.51 0.72
CA LEU A 68 -14.46 19.96 0.22
C LEU A 68 -14.39 20.27 -1.28
N HIS A 69 -13.40 21.03 -1.73
CA HIS A 69 -13.18 21.28 -3.16
C HIS A 69 -12.93 19.98 -3.95
N ALA A 70 -12.20 19.03 -3.38
CA ALA A 70 -11.99 17.75 -4.05
C ALA A 70 -13.31 16.95 -4.22
N TYR A 71 -14.31 17.11 -3.34
CA TYR A 71 -15.65 16.53 -3.54
C TYR A 71 -16.45 17.28 -4.60
N GLU A 72 -16.38 18.62 -4.61
CA GLU A 72 -17.01 19.48 -5.60
C GLU A 72 -16.53 19.16 -7.02
N GLU A 73 -15.21 19.02 -7.19
CA GLU A 73 -14.55 18.70 -8.46
C GLU A 73 -14.65 17.21 -8.84
N GLY A 74 -15.07 16.35 -7.91
CA GLY A 74 -15.19 14.90 -8.12
C GLY A 74 -13.87 14.12 -8.03
N VAL A 75 -12.75 14.77 -7.65
CA VAL A 75 -11.47 14.11 -7.34
C VAL A 75 -11.61 13.15 -6.14
N ARG A 76 -12.48 13.49 -5.20
CA ARG A 76 -13.01 12.59 -4.17
C ARG A 76 -14.47 12.33 -4.45
N THR A 77 -14.89 11.08 -4.30
CA THR A 77 -16.24 10.65 -4.65
C THR A 77 -17.05 10.34 -3.38
N HIS A 78 -18.12 11.11 -3.17
CA HIS A 78 -19.17 10.80 -2.20
C HIS A 78 -20.43 11.61 -2.56
N ALA A 79 -21.53 10.93 -2.91
CA ALA A 79 -22.71 11.59 -3.49
C ALA A 79 -23.28 12.69 -2.59
N ALA A 80 -23.39 12.44 -1.28
CA ALA A 80 -23.91 13.44 -0.34
C ALA A 80 -23.00 14.67 -0.22
N LEU A 81 -21.66 14.49 -0.25
CA LEU A 81 -20.73 15.60 -0.09
C LEU A 81 -20.62 16.41 -1.37
N LYS A 82 -20.67 15.76 -2.54
CA LYS A 82 -20.69 16.46 -3.83
C LYS A 82 -21.90 17.37 -3.96
N ASN A 83 -23.09 16.90 -3.60
CA ASN A 83 -24.30 17.72 -3.63
C ASN A 83 -24.18 18.90 -2.67
N LEU A 84 -23.77 18.63 -1.42
CA LEU A 84 -23.59 19.68 -0.41
C LEU A 84 -22.61 20.76 -0.87
N THR A 85 -21.48 20.40 -1.47
CA THR A 85 -20.48 21.38 -1.91
C THR A 85 -20.95 22.25 -3.07
N HIS A 86 -21.91 21.81 -3.87
CA HIS A 86 -22.51 22.63 -4.93
C HIS A 86 -23.59 23.60 -4.41
N GLU A 87 -24.09 23.38 -3.19
CA GLU A 87 -25.07 24.25 -2.53
C GLU A 87 -24.40 25.38 -1.72
N LEU A 88 -23.10 25.25 -1.43
CA LEU A 88 -22.31 26.18 -0.64
C LEU A 88 -21.37 26.98 -1.55
N ASP A 89 -21.17 28.26 -1.25
CA ASP A 89 -20.20 29.07 -1.98
C ASP A 89 -18.77 28.96 -1.40
N ALA A 90 -17.79 29.59 -2.06
CA ALA A 90 -16.39 29.53 -1.63
C ALA A 90 -16.13 30.16 -0.24
N ALA A 91 -16.97 31.11 0.21
CA ALA A 91 -16.87 31.65 1.57
C ALA A 91 -17.45 30.65 2.58
N ASP A 92 -18.58 30.03 2.27
CA ASP A 92 -19.21 29.01 3.10
C ASP A 92 -18.31 27.80 3.33
N LEU A 93 -17.69 27.27 2.27
CA LEU A 93 -16.75 26.14 2.38
C LEU A 93 -15.56 26.48 3.31
N ARG A 94 -15.02 27.70 3.19
CA ARG A 94 -13.95 28.20 4.06
C ARG A 94 -14.40 28.34 5.50
N ASN A 95 -15.60 28.88 5.71
CA ASN A 95 -16.18 29.09 7.04
C ASN A 95 -16.41 27.77 7.77
N VAL A 96 -16.97 26.76 7.08
CA VAL A 96 -17.15 25.40 7.64
C VAL A 96 -15.81 24.74 7.97
N ALA A 97 -14.82 24.85 7.08
CA ALA A 97 -13.48 24.34 7.32
C ALA A 97 -12.83 25.00 8.55
N GLY A 98 -12.93 26.33 8.66
CA GLY A 98 -12.44 27.08 9.81
C GLY A 98 -13.15 26.71 11.11
N TYR A 99 -14.48 26.57 11.08
CA TYR A 99 -15.27 26.16 12.24
C TYR A 99 -14.78 24.83 12.82
N TYR A 100 -14.76 23.76 12.01
CA TYR A 100 -14.34 22.44 12.50
C TYR A 100 -12.85 22.39 12.89
N ALA A 101 -11.98 23.11 12.18
CA ALA A 101 -10.57 23.23 12.56
C ALA A 101 -10.37 23.94 13.92
N SER A 102 -11.26 24.85 14.30
CA SER A 102 -11.20 25.58 15.58
C SER A 102 -11.67 24.77 16.79
N LEU A 103 -12.33 23.62 16.57
CA LEU A 103 -12.83 22.77 17.65
C LEU A 103 -11.68 21.99 18.33
N PRO A 104 -11.85 21.56 19.59
CA PRO A 104 -10.90 20.66 20.22
C PRO A 104 -10.81 19.31 19.48
N PRO A 105 -9.69 18.58 19.62
CA PRO A 105 -9.56 17.23 19.05
C PRO A 105 -10.64 16.30 19.61
N ALA A 106 -11.17 15.42 18.76
CA ALA A 106 -12.08 14.37 19.22
C ALA A 106 -11.37 13.51 20.28
N GLU A 107 -12.05 13.22 21.40
CA GLU A 107 -11.52 12.24 22.34
C GLU A 107 -11.37 10.90 21.63
N ALA A 108 -10.24 10.22 21.85
CA ALA A 108 -10.01 8.92 21.21
C ALA A 108 -11.14 7.97 21.60
N ALA A 109 -11.89 7.51 20.60
CA ALA A 109 -12.81 6.40 20.79
C ALA A 109 -11.99 5.22 21.33
N SER A 110 -12.38 4.65 22.47
CA SER A 110 -11.78 3.42 22.97
C SER A 110 -12.07 2.29 21.98
N SER A 111 -11.22 2.12 20.98
CA SER A 111 -11.27 0.97 20.10
C SER A 111 -10.78 -0.25 20.88
N LYS A 112 -11.73 -0.98 21.49
CA LYS A 112 -11.49 -2.30 22.10
C LYS A 112 -11.30 -3.39 21.03
N GLY A 113 -10.50 -3.10 20.00
CA GLY A 113 -10.10 -4.08 19.00
C GLY A 113 -8.66 -4.49 19.27
N GLU A 114 -8.44 -5.75 19.62
CA GLU A 114 -7.11 -6.29 19.76
C GLU A 114 -6.38 -6.16 18.41
N VAL A 115 -5.28 -5.40 18.39
CA VAL A 115 -4.43 -5.25 17.20
C VAL A 115 -3.66 -6.55 17.03
N GLN A 116 -4.23 -7.52 16.31
CA GLN A 116 -3.49 -8.72 15.96
C GLN A 116 -2.47 -8.37 14.86
N SER A 117 -1.19 -8.55 15.16
CA SER A 117 -0.11 -8.33 14.20
C SER A 117 -0.33 -9.19 12.94
N PRO A 118 -0.32 -8.61 11.73
CA PRO A 118 -0.41 -9.39 10.49
C PRO A 118 0.64 -10.49 10.40
N TYR A 119 1.83 -10.24 10.96
CA TYR A 119 2.89 -11.25 11.06
C TYR A 119 2.50 -12.41 11.98
N GLU A 120 1.94 -12.14 13.17
CA GLU A 120 1.52 -13.21 14.09
C GLU A 120 0.32 -13.98 13.57
N LYS A 121 -0.63 -13.30 12.92
CA LYS A 121 -1.74 -13.97 12.21
C LYS A 121 -1.22 -14.87 11.10
N GLY A 122 -0.27 -14.38 10.30
CA GLY A 122 0.36 -15.15 9.23
C GLY A 122 1.14 -16.36 9.75
N LYS A 123 1.88 -16.19 10.85
CA LYS A 123 2.58 -17.26 11.55
C LYS A 123 1.63 -18.33 12.07
N ALA A 124 0.49 -17.94 12.65
CA ALA A 124 -0.52 -18.88 13.10
C ALA A 124 -1.14 -19.66 11.92
N ALA A 125 -1.48 -18.97 10.83
CA ALA A 125 -2.01 -19.60 9.62
C ALA A 125 -0.98 -20.53 8.93
N ALA A 126 0.32 -20.25 9.06
CA ALA A 126 1.39 -21.04 8.47
C ALA A 126 1.47 -22.47 9.04
N ALA A 127 0.85 -22.73 10.20
CA ALA A 127 0.76 -24.07 10.78
C ALA A 127 0.15 -25.11 9.81
N GLY A 128 -0.75 -24.70 8.92
CA GLY A 128 -1.32 -25.59 7.89
C GLY A 128 -0.38 -25.92 6.72
N CYS A 129 0.80 -25.29 6.65
CA CYS A 129 1.73 -25.37 5.53
C CYS A 129 3.03 -26.12 5.88
N VAL A 130 3.36 -26.23 7.17
CA VAL A 130 4.68 -26.66 7.66
C VAL A 130 5.05 -28.08 7.25
N ASP A 131 4.07 -28.98 7.18
CA ASP A 131 4.29 -30.40 6.85
C ASP A 131 4.95 -30.59 5.47
N CYS A 132 4.71 -29.67 4.55
CA CYS A 132 5.30 -29.70 3.21
C CYS A 132 6.39 -28.64 3.04
N HIS A 133 6.13 -27.41 3.49
CA HIS A 133 7.00 -26.28 3.20
C HIS A 133 8.06 -26.00 4.28
N GLY A 134 8.03 -26.72 5.40
CA GLY A 134 8.89 -26.50 6.57
C GLY A 134 8.37 -25.40 7.49
N ASP A 135 8.83 -25.41 8.75
CA ASP A 135 8.34 -24.51 9.82
C ASP A 135 8.38 -23.03 9.45
N ASP A 136 9.50 -22.58 8.87
CA ASP A 136 9.68 -21.20 8.40
C ASP A 136 9.54 -21.08 6.87
N GLY A 137 8.93 -22.06 6.19
CA GLY A 137 8.81 -22.08 4.74
C GLY A 137 10.09 -22.46 4.00
N ASN A 138 11.07 -23.04 4.70
CA ASN A 138 12.30 -23.57 4.12
C ASN A 138 12.17 -25.08 3.85
N SER A 139 11.56 -25.44 2.71
CA SER A 139 11.34 -26.84 2.34
C SER A 139 12.65 -27.56 2.05
N THR A 140 12.83 -28.76 2.61
CA THR A 140 13.92 -29.68 2.24
C THR A 140 13.46 -30.83 1.36
N THR A 141 12.16 -30.88 1.02
CA THR A 141 11.56 -31.98 0.27
C THR A 141 11.69 -31.73 -1.24
N PRO A 142 12.29 -32.66 -2.00
CA PRO A 142 12.43 -32.50 -3.45
C PRO A 142 11.09 -32.26 -4.15
N GLY A 143 11.04 -31.27 -5.04
CA GLY A 143 9.83 -30.88 -5.78
C GLY A 143 8.85 -29.99 -5.00
N ILE A 144 9.09 -29.74 -3.71
CA ILE A 144 8.26 -28.85 -2.88
C ILE A 144 8.98 -27.51 -2.72
N PRO A 145 8.36 -26.39 -3.11
CA PRO A 145 9.05 -25.10 -3.09
C PRO A 145 9.24 -24.58 -1.66
N SER A 146 10.34 -23.86 -1.43
CA SER A 146 10.47 -22.94 -0.31
C SER A 146 9.58 -21.72 -0.51
N LEU A 147 8.90 -21.31 0.56
CA LEU A 147 8.09 -20.09 0.65
C LEU A 147 8.89 -18.94 1.30
N ALA A 148 9.90 -19.25 2.12
CA ALA A 148 10.72 -18.28 2.82
C ALA A 148 11.34 -17.25 1.86
N GLY A 149 11.24 -15.97 2.21
CA GLY A 149 11.76 -14.82 1.46
C GLY A 149 11.11 -14.60 0.09
N GLN A 150 9.98 -15.24 -0.18
CA GLN A 150 9.27 -15.04 -1.43
C GLN A 150 8.56 -13.68 -1.47
N GLN A 151 8.42 -13.13 -2.67
CA GLN A 151 7.77 -11.84 -2.89
C GLN A 151 6.27 -11.89 -2.53
N PRO A 152 5.74 -10.93 -1.75
CA PRO A 152 4.43 -11.05 -1.14
C PRO A 152 3.28 -10.98 -2.15
N ARG A 153 3.35 -10.12 -3.19
CA ARG A 153 2.29 -10.08 -4.21
C ARG A 153 2.34 -11.31 -5.11
N TYR A 154 3.54 -11.83 -5.40
CA TYR A 154 3.66 -13.12 -6.08
C TYR A 154 3.01 -14.24 -5.27
N PHE A 155 3.27 -14.33 -3.96
CA PHE A 155 2.69 -15.35 -3.08
C PHE A 155 1.16 -15.32 -3.16
N VAL A 156 0.55 -14.14 -2.98
CA VAL A 156 -0.91 -13.95 -3.09
C VAL A 156 -1.42 -14.40 -4.47
N SER A 157 -0.73 -13.99 -5.53
CA SER A 157 -1.10 -14.33 -6.91
C SER A 157 -1.00 -15.82 -7.20
N ALA A 158 0.03 -16.49 -6.68
CA ALA A 158 0.26 -17.91 -6.84
C ALA A 158 -0.79 -18.74 -6.11
N VAL A 159 -1.15 -18.38 -4.87
CA VAL A 159 -2.23 -19.05 -4.13
C VAL A 159 -3.58 -18.84 -4.80
N ARG A 160 -3.87 -17.63 -5.31
CA ARG A 160 -5.09 -17.38 -6.09
C ARG A 160 -5.16 -18.26 -7.34
N ALA A 161 -4.04 -18.41 -8.06
CA ALA A 161 -3.96 -19.28 -9.24
C ALA A 161 -4.23 -20.76 -8.89
N TYR A 162 -3.83 -21.23 -7.70
CA TYR A 162 -4.22 -22.57 -7.24
C TYR A 162 -5.72 -22.67 -6.96
N ARG A 163 -6.29 -21.67 -6.27
CA ARG A 163 -7.71 -21.66 -5.87
C ARG A 163 -8.68 -21.58 -7.04
N ASP A 164 -8.30 -20.92 -8.12
CA ASP A 164 -9.14 -20.75 -9.32
C ASP A 164 -8.79 -21.70 -10.47
N GLY A 165 -7.90 -22.67 -10.23
CA GLY A 165 -7.55 -23.72 -11.19
C GLY A 165 -6.57 -23.29 -12.29
N ARG A 166 -6.12 -22.03 -12.34
CA ARG A 166 -5.07 -21.60 -13.29
C ARG A 166 -3.72 -22.26 -13.03
N ARG A 167 -3.56 -22.88 -11.87
CA ARG A 167 -2.41 -23.69 -11.48
C ARG A 167 -2.91 -24.94 -10.77
N GLU A 168 -2.84 -26.08 -11.41
CA GLU A 168 -3.35 -27.33 -10.84
C GLU A 168 -2.29 -28.06 -10.02
N LYS A 169 -2.64 -28.44 -8.78
CA LYS A 169 -1.87 -29.37 -7.96
C LYS A 169 -2.81 -29.93 -6.88
N PRO A 170 -3.17 -31.23 -6.89
CA PRO A 170 -4.13 -31.78 -5.94
C PRO A 170 -3.77 -31.53 -4.47
N THR A 171 -2.48 -31.55 -4.14
CA THR A 171 -2.00 -31.27 -2.77
C THR A 171 -2.23 -29.82 -2.32
N MET A 172 -2.52 -28.90 -3.24
CA MET A 172 -2.76 -27.48 -2.94
C MET A 172 -4.25 -27.10 -2.91
N GLU A 173 -5.18 -28.06 -3.09
CA GLU A 173 -6.62 -27.80 -3.02
C GLU A 173 -7.09 -27.34 -1.63
N MET A 174 -6.32 -27.67 -0.58
CA MET A 174 -6.57 -27.27 0.82
C MET A 174 -6.58 -25.75 1.05
N LEU A 175 -6.10 -24.95 0.08
CA LEU A 175 -6.08 -23.49 0.16
C LEU A 175 -7.47 -22.83 0.14
N GLY A 176 -8.54 -23.59 -0.13
CA GLY A 176 -9.91 -23.08 -0.19
C GLY A 176 -10.43 -22.48 1.13
N ALA A 177 -9.89 -22.92 2.28
CA ALA A 177 -10.30 -22.47 3.60
C ALA A 177 -9.73 -21.10 4.02
N LEU A 178 -8.74 -20.58 3.30
CA LEU A 178 -8.11 -19.28 3.62
C LEU A 178 -8.99 -18.12 3.16
N ASP A 179 -9.25 -17.16 4.03
CA ASP A 179 -9.82 -15.88 3.61
C ASP A 179 -8.75 -14.97 2.97
N ALA A 180 -9.14 -13.78 2.52
CA ALA A 180 -8.20 -12.83 1.92
C ALA A 180 -7.15 -12.31 2.91
N VAL A 181 -7.54 -12.14 4.17
CA VAL A 181 -6.70 -11.64 5.25
C VAL A 181 -5.66 -12.69 5.65
N ASP A 182 -6.06 -13.96 5.74
CA ASP A 182 -5.17 -15.09 6.01
C ASP A 182 -4.10 -15.21 4.91
N LEU A 183 -4.52 -15.14 3.64
CA LEU A 183 -3.61 -15.23 2.51
C LEU A 183 -2.55 -14.11 2.52
N GLU A 184 -2.98 -12.88 2.78
CA GLU A 184 -2.07 -11.74 2.83
C GLU A 184 -1.16 -11.76 4.07
N SER A 185 -1.67 -12.26 5.19
CA SER A 185 -0.89 -12.45 6.42
C SER A 185 0.18 -13.52 6.22
N LEU A 186 -0.15 -14.64 5.57
CA LEU A 186 0.80 -15.69 5.16
C LEU A 186 1.88 -15.14 4.22
N ALA A 187 1.49 -14.34 3.23
CA ALA A 187 2.41 -13.72 2.30
C ALA A 187 3.44 -12.85 3.05
N LEU A 188 2.99 -12.04 4.01
CA LEU A 188 3.87 -11.21 4.83
C LEU A 188 4.78 -12.05 5.73
N PHE A 189 4.22 -13.07 6.39
CA PHE A 189 4.99 -13.98 7.24
C PHE A 189 6.15 -14.59 6.45
N TYR A 190 5.87 -15.25 5.32
CA TYR A 190 6.89 -15.89 4.52
C TYR A 190 7.86 -14.91 3.85
N ALA A 191 7.41 -13.74 3.42
CA ALA A 191 8.29 -12.70 2.88
C ALA A 191 9.38 -12.23 3.87
N SER A 192 9.08 -12.30 5.16
CA SER A 192 10.02 -11.93 6.23
C SER A 192 10.92 -13.06 6.73
N GLN A 193 10.68 -14.30 6.27
CA GLN A 193 11.53 -15.44 6.64
C GLN A 193 12.83 -15.41 5.87
N THR A 194 13.92 -15.80 6.54
CA THR A 194 15.23 -15.90 5.91
C THR A 194 15.30 -17.18 5.08
N PRO A 195 15.55 -17.10 3.76
CA PRO A 195 15.77 -18.28 2.95
C PRO A 195 17.03 -19.03 3.40
N ALA A 196 16.91 -20.34 3.56
CA ALA A 196 18.05 -21.20 3.81
C ALA A 196 18.88 -21.41 2.53
N THR A 197 20.20 -21.43 2.67
CA THR A 197 21.09 -21.85 1.58
C THR A 197 20.86 -23.32 1.28
N ARG A 198 20.70 -23.66 0.00
CA ARG A 198 20.55 -25.04 -0.44
C ARG A 198 21.90 -25.70 -0.74
N LYS A 199 21.92 -27.02 -0.63
CA LYS A 199 23.00 -27.82 -1.18
C LYS A 199 22.92 -27.78 -2.71
N ALA A 200 24.07 -27.99 -3.36
CA ALA A 200 24.14 -28.13 -4.81
C ALA A 200 23.14 -29.19 -5.31
N SER A 201 22.53 -28.90 -6.46
CA SER A 201 21.57 -29.81 -7.09
C SER A 201 22.22 -31.16 -7.42
N ALA A 202 21.45 -32.24 -7.31
CA ALA A 202 21.88 -33.58 -7.73
C ALA A 202 21.83 -33.78 -9.26
N PHE A 203 21.25 -32.83 -10.00
CA PHE A 203 21.12 -32.83 -11.45
C PHE A 203 21.31 -31.43 -12.04
N GLY A 204 21.59 -31.36 -13.33
CA GLY A 204 21.95 -30.12 -14.01
C GLY A 204 23.37 -29.65 -13.67
N ASP A 205 23.91 -28.77 -14.51
CA ASP A 205 25.19 -28.11 -14.34
C ASP A 205 24.97 -26.61 -14.16
N PRO A 206 25.22 -26.05 -12.96
CA PRO A 206 25.01 -24.62 -12.71
C PRO A 206 25.93 -23.72 -13.56
N VAL A 207 27.12 -24.19 -13.96
CA VAL A 207 28.05 -23.43 -14.81
C VAL A 207 27.52 -23.36 -16.24
N ALA A 208 26.93 -24.44 -16.73
CA ALA A 208 26.25 -24.44 -18.03
C ALA A 208 24.95 -23.63 -18.01
N GLY A 209 24.27 -23.58 -16.85
CA GLY A 209 23.01 -22.87 -16.65
C GLY A 209 23.15 -21.35 -16.61
N GLU A 210 24.22 -20.83 -15.99
CA GLU A 210 24.48 -19.40 -15.83
C GLU A 210 24.25 -18.58 -17.11
N PRO A 211 24.89 -18.87 -18.26
CA PRO A 211 24.71 -18.08 -19.48
C PRO A 211 23.28 -18.11 -20.04
N LEU A 212 22.51 -19.18 -19.75
CA LEU A 212 21.13 -19.33 -20.21
C LEU A 212 20.15 -18.45 -19.41
N THR A 213 20.55 -17.99 -18.22
CA THR A 213 19.71 -17.22 -17.31
C THR A 213 19.61 -15.73 -17.64
N ALA A 214 20.39 -15.23 -18.60
CA ALA A 214 20.45 -13.80 -18.94
C ALA A 214 19.06 -13.19 -19.21
N ARG A 215 18.18 -13.91 -19.91
CA ARG A 215 16.79 -13.47 -20.18
C ARG A 215 15.91 -13.48 -18.93
N CYS A 216 16.13 -14.44 -18.03
CA CYS A 216 15.37 -14.61 -16.80
C CYS A 216 15.73 -13.48 -15.82
N GLY A 217 17.02 -13.12 -15.75
CA GLY A 217 17.54 -12.12 -14.83
C GLY A 217 17.01 -10.71 -15.04
N GLY A 218 16.50 -10.37 -16.23
CA GLY A 218 15.88 -9.08 -16.51
C GLY A 218 14.64 -8.79 -15.65
N CYS A 219 13.91 -9.82 -15.23
CA CYS A 219 12.74 -9.69 -14.34
C CYS A 219 13.02 -10.28 -12.96
N HIS A 220 13.64 -11.46 -12.89
CA HIS A 220 13.87 -12.19 -11.65
C HIS A 220 15.13 -11.72 -10.88
N GLY A 221 15.91 -10.80 -11.44
CA GLY A 221 17.23 -10.42 -10.94
C GLY A 221 18.32 -11.36 -11.44
N ALA A 222 19.55 -10.86 -11.61
CA ALA A 222 20.67 -11.62 -12.17
C ALA A 222 20.90 -12.94 -11.42
N ASP A 223 20.95 -12.88 -10.09
CA ASP A 223 21.11 -14.06 -9.22
C ASP A 223 19.76 -14.73 -8.89
N GLY A 224 18.66 -14.28 -9.49
CA GLY A 224 17.31 -14.79 -9.22
C GLY A 224 16.67 -14.21 -7.96
N VAL A 225 17.22 -13.12 -7.41
CA VAL A 225 16.62 -12.36 -6.30
C VAL A 225 15.83 -11.18 -6.86
N SER A 226 14.51 -11.31 -6.94
CA SER A 226 13.68 -10.26 -7.53
C SER A 226 13.51 -9.08 -6.60
N MET A 227 13.43 -7.88 -7.17
CA MET A 227 13.10 -6.63 -6.46
C MET A 227 11.65 -6.18 -6.70
N ASP A 228 10.95 -6.82 -7.64
CA ASP A 228 9.54 -6.56 -7.90
C ASP A 228 8.67 -7.50 -7.06
N THR A 229 7.76 -6.92 -6.28
CA THR A 229 6.86 -7.66 -5.37
C THR A 229 5.93 -8.65 -6.08
N ALA A 230 5.68 -8.50 -7.38
CA ALA A 230 4.84 -9.41 -8.17
C ALA A 230 5.65 -10.50 -8.91
N THR A 231 6.97 -10.34 -9.03
CA THR A 231 7.86 -11.27 -9.71
C THR A 231 8.53 -12.20 -8.71
N PRO A 232 8.50 -13.53 -8.87
CA PRO A 232 9.07 -14.41 -7.85
C PRO A 232 10.59 -14.36 -7.79
N THR A 233 11.12 -14.54 -6.59
CA THR A 233 12.51 -14.93 -6.35
C THR A 233 12.70 -16.41 -6.71
N LEU A 234 13.72 -16.69 -7.52
CA LEU A 234 14.16 -18.02 -7.98
C LEU A 234 15.36 -18.55 -7.17
N ALA A 235 16.18 -17.65 -6.64
CA ALA A 235 17.39 -17.98 -5.88
C ALA A 235 17.08 -18.89 -4.68
N GLY A 236 17.85 -19.97 -4.52
CA GLY A 236 17.73 -20.90 -3.39
C GLY A 236 16.45 -21.74 -3.41
N GLN A 237 15.74 -21.78 -4.54
CA GLN A 237 14.55 -22.61 -4.70
C GLN A 237 14.91 -24.08 -4.98
N ASP A 238 13.98 -24.99 -4.70
CA ASP A 238 14.17 -26.41 -5.01
C ASP A 238 14.36 -26.62 -6.53
N PRO A 239 15.45 -27.31 -6.96
CA PRO A 239 15.75 -27.44 -8.38
C PRO A 239 14.70 -28.28 -9.12
N GLN A 240 14.10 -29.30 -8.48
CA GLN A 240 13.05 -30.09 -9.14
C GLN A 240 11.78 -29.27 -9.33
N TYR A 241 11.44 -28.45 -8.32
CA TYR A 241 10.34 -27.50 -8.45
C TYR A 241 10.60 -26.48 -9.57
N LEU A 242 11.80 -25.90 -9.64
CA LEU A 242 12.16 -24.94 -10.69
C LEU A 242 12.05 -25.58 -12.08
N ALA A 243 12.66 -26.75 -12.27
CA ALA A 243 12.60 -27.47 -13.54
C ALA A 243 11.15 -27.79 -13.95
N ALA A 244 10.33 -28.29 -13.01
CA ALA A 244 8.93 -28.58 -13.26
C ALA A 244 8.11 -27.32 -13.59
N ALA A 245 8.39 -26.19 -12.90
CA ALA A 245 7.71 -24.93 -13.16
C ALA A 245 8.07 -24.37 -14.54
N ILE A 246 9.34 -24.39 -14.93
CA ILE A 246 9.80 -23.90 -16.24
C ILE A 246 9.22 -24.77 -17.36
N LYS A 247 9.26 -26.10 -17.23
CA LYS A 247 8.58 -27.03 -18.16
C LYS A 247 7.08 -26.73 -18.25
N GLY A 248 6.42 -26.47 -17.11
CA GLY A 248 5.00 -26.09 -17.10
C GLY A 248 4.68 -24.81 -17.89
N TYR A 249 5.57 -23.81 -17.85
CA TYR A 249 5.42 -22.59 -18.66
C TYR A 249 5.71 -22.86 -20.15
N ARG A 250 6.77 -23.61 -20.47
CA ARG A 250 7.09 -24.02 -21.85
C ARG A 250 5.93 -24.78 -22.49
N ASP A 251 5.42 -25.77 -21.78
CA ASP A 251 4.42 -26.72 -22.27
C ASP A 251 2.98 -26.19 -22.11
N GLN A 252 2.82 -24.94 -21.65
CA GLN A 252 1.53 -24.26 -21.43
C GLN A 252 0.61 -24.92 -20.38
N ALA A 253 1.11 -25.89 -19.60
CA ALA A 253 0.40 -26.41 -18.43
C ALA A 253 0.27 -25.36 -17.30
N ARG A 254 1.10 -24.31 -17.32
CA ARG A 254 1.01 -23.14 -16.44
C ARG A 254 0.99 -21.88 -17.30
N HIS A 255 -0.14 -21.18 -17.35
CA HIS A 255 -0.29 -19.99 -18.17
C HIS A 255 0.19 -18.71 -17.45
N HIS A 256 0.86 -17.83 -18.19
CA HIS A 256 1.18 -16.46 -17.79
C HIS A 256 1.45 -15.61 -19.03
N ASP A 257 1.09 -14.33 -18.99
CA ASP A 257 1.20 -13.45 -20.17
C ASP A 257 2.66 -13.22 -20.60
N VAL A 258 3.56 -13.17 -19.62
CA VAL A 258 4.98 -12.84 -19.83
C VAL A 258 5.91 -14.06 -19.71
N MET A 259 5.56 -15.05 -18.88
CA MET A 259 6.46 -16.18 -18.64
C MET A 259 6.24 -17.23 -19.70
N ARG A 260 7.20 -17.35 -20.62
CA ARG A 260 7.28 -18.36 -21.66
C ARG A 260 8.71 -18.86 -21.73
N ASP A 261 8.86 -20.10 -22.18
CA ASP A 261 10.15 -20.75 -22.28
C ASP A 261 10.20 -21.61 -23.54
N ASP A 262 11.39 -21.77 -24.10
CA ASP A 262 11.68 -22.58 -25.28
C ASP A 262 12.95 -23.44 -25.09
N ASN A 263 13.46 -23.53 -23.86
CA ASN A 263 14.64 -24.33 -23.56
C ASN A 263 14.36 -25.83 -23.70
N THR A 264 15.40 -26.56 -24.07
CA THR A 264 15.44 -28.02 -23.98
C THR A 264 15.40 -28.49 -22.53
N ASP A 265 15.05 -29.76 -22.31
CA ASP A 265 15.00 -30.34 -20.96
C ASP A 265 16.34 -30.23 -20.21
N LYS A 266 17.47 -30.42 -20.91
CA LYS A 266 18.81 -30.28 -20.32
C LYS A 266 19.12 -28.84 -19.91
N GLU A 267 18.78 -27.87 -20.76
CA GLU A 267 18.96 -26.45 -20.45
C GLU A 267 18.10 -26.02 -19.25
N ILE A 268 16.86 -26.53 -19.14
CA ILE A 268 15.99 -26.28 -17.99
C ILE A 268 16.61 -26.86 -16.70
N GLU A 269 17.17 -28.07 -16.77
CA GLU A 269 17.87 -28.69 -15.64
C GLU A 269 19.08 -27.86 -15.20
N ASP A 270 19.86 -27.33 -16.14
CA ASP A 270 21.03 -26.50 -15.87
C ASP A 270 20.63 -25.14 -15.25
N ILE A 271 19.59 -24.49 -15.79
CA ILE A 271 19.03 -23.24 -15.23
C ILE A 271 18.51 -23.46 -13.81
N ALA A 272 17.80 -24.57 -13.57
CA ALA A 272 17.30 -24.92 -12.25
C ALA A 272 18.44 -25.16 -11.26
N ALA A 273 19.51 -25.85 -11.69
CA ALA A 273 20.71 -26.07 -10.89
C ALA A 273 21.42 -24.76 -10.54
N PHE A 274 21.53 -23.83 -11.50
CA PHE A 274 22.11 -22.50 -11.28
C PHE A 274 21.35 -21.74 -10.19
N TYR A 275 20.04 -21.51 -10.37
CA TYR A 275 19.27 -20.71 -9.40
C TYR A 275 19.13 -21.39 -8.03
N ALA A 276 19.07 -22.72 -7.97
CA ALA A 276 19.06 -23.45 -6.71
C ALA A 276 20.34 -23.24 -5.89
N ALA A 277 21.48 -23.01 -6.56
CA ALA A 277 22.77 -22.74 -5.91
C ALA A 277 22.93 -21.28 -5.45
N GLN A 278 22.07 -20.37 -5.91
CA GLN A 278 22.20 -18.95 -5.57
C GLN A 278 21.75 -18.65 -4.14
N GLY A 279 22.46 -17.72 -3.52
CA GLY A 279 22.05 -17.13 -2.24
C GLY A 279 20.82 -16.26 -2.41
N SER A 280 19.92 -16.31 -1.43
CA SER A 280 18.71 -15.48 -1.39
C SER A 280 18.64 -14.67 -0.11
N LYS A 281 17.67 -13.76 -0.02
CA LYS A 281 17.40 -12.92 1.15
C LYS A 281 15.90 -12.79 1.36
N ALA A 282 15.51 -12.42 2.58
CA ALA A 282 14.12 -12.08 2.86
C ALA A 282 13.67 -10.94 1.94
N ALA A 283 12.45 -11.05 1.41
CA ALA A 283 11.84 -9.98 0.59
C ALA A 283 11.53 -8.76 1.46
N GLU A 284 11.23 -8.98 2.74
CA GLU A 284 11.06 -7.92 3.75
C GLU A 284 12.18 -7.96 4.78
N GLY A 285 12.62 -6.79 5.26
CA GLY A 285 13.71 -6.61 6.22
C GLY A 285 13.38 -7.04 7.66
N GLY A 286 12.95 -8.29 7.84
CA GLY A 286 12.45 -8.86 9.09
C GLY A 286 10.95 -8.64 9.29
N PRO A 287 10.39 -8.99 10.46
CA PRO A 287 8.96 -8.86 10.73
C PRO A 287 8.51 -7.41 10.53
N LEU A 288 7.61 -7.18 9.57
CA LEU A 288 6.94 -5.90 9.43
C LEU A 288 5.96 -5.75 10.59
N THR A 289 6.37 -5.03 11.63
CA THR A 289 5.49 -4.71 12.74
C THR A 289 4.63 -3.50 12.40
N VAL A 290 3.43 -3.44 12.98
CA VAL A 290 2.54 -2.28 12.86
C VAL A 290 3.25 -1.02 13.35
N GLN A 291 4.14 -1.13 14.34
CA GLN A 291 4.95 -0.03 14.88
C GLN A 291 5.98 0.50 13.87
N LYS A 292 6.79 -0.36 13.24
CA LYS A 292 7.74 0.07 12.20
C LYS A 292 7.04 0.71 11.01
N LEU A 293 5.80 0.30 10.74
CA LEU A 293 4.99 0.90 9.71
C LEU A 293 4.44 2.26 10.13
N ALA A 294 3.97 2.38 11.37
CA ALA A 294 3.55 3.64 11.96
C ALA A 294 4.68 4.68 11.93
N GLU A 295 5.91 4.30 12.28
CA GLU A 295 7.10 5.16 12.19
C GLU A 295 7.29 5.73 10.76
N LYS A 296 6.97 4.94 9.71
CA LYS A 296 7.02 5.42 8.33
C LYS A 296 5.94 6.45 8.02
N CYS A 297 4.73 6.22 8.52
CA CYS A 297 3.59 7.13 8.37
C CYS A 297 3.79 8.44 9.16
N GLU A 298 4.37 8.35 10.36
CA GLU A 298 4.64 9.48 11.27
C GLU A 298 5.66 10.48 10.72
N ARG A 299 6.50 10.09 9.75
CA ARG A 299 7.38 11.04 9.03
C ARG A 299 6.60 12.16 8.33
N CYS A 300 5.32 11.94 8.03
CA CYS A 300 4.43 12.96 7.50
C CYS A 300 3.30 13.28 8.48
N HIS A 301 2.67 12.25 9.06
CA HIS A 301 1.47 12.39 9.88
C HIS A 301 1.75 12.55 11.38
N GLY A 302 3.02 12.69 11.77
CA GLY A 302 3.42 12.87 13.16
C GLY A 302 2.97 14.23 13.73
N PRO A 303 2.77 14.34 15.05
CA PRO A 303 2.21 15.53 15.69
C PRO A 303 3.05 16.80 15.50
N GLU A 304 4.37 16.65 15.35
CA GLU A 304 5.31 17.77 15.20
C GLU A 304 5.65 18.07 13.73
N VAL A 305 5.04 17.36 12.78
CA VAL A 305 5.34 17.54 11.36
C VAL A 305 4.46 18.66 10.80
N ASN A 306 5.08 19.82 10.61
CA ASN A 306 4.48 20.92 9.86
C ASN A 306 5.23 21.09 8.53
N ASN A 307 4.56 20.80 7.41
CA ASN A 307 5.12 20.99 6.09
C ASN A 307 4.36 22.11 5.34
N PRO A 308 4.92 23.32 5.23
CA PRO A 308 4.23 24.42 4.55
C PRO A 308 4.03 24.17 3.04
N ALA A 309 4.79 23.24 2.43
CA ALA A 309 4.66 22.86 1.03
C ALA A 309 3.63 21.74 0.79
N MET A 310 3.08 21.11 1.84
CA MET A 310 2.16 20.00 1.70
C MET A 310 1.11 19.97 2.81
N VAL A 311 -0.15 19.93 2.40
CA VAL A 311 -1.27 19.83 3.34
C VAL A 311 -1.40 18.39 3.82
N ILE A 312 -0.92 18.12 5.03
CA ILE A 312 -0.92 16.78 5.62
C ILE A 312 -2.02 16.68 6.68
N PRO A 313 -2.97 15.73 6.57
CA PRO A 313 -4.01 15.55 7.58
C PRO A 313 -3.49 14.88 8.83
N LYS A 314 -4.12 15.21 9.96
CA LYS A 314 -4.04 14.46 11.22
C LYS A 314 -4.83 13.16 11.09
N ILE A 315 -4.21 12.04 11.45
CA ILE A 315 -4.82 10.69 11.36
C ILE A 315 -4.95 9.98 12.71
N SER A 316 -4.21 10.41 13.74
CA SER A 316 -4.36 9.90 15.11
C SER A 316 -5.73 10.29 15.68
N GLY A 317 -6.39 9.36 16.36
CA GLY A 317 -7.74 9.53 16.91
C GLY A 317 -8.85 9.60 15.85
N GLN A 318 -8.56 9.26 14.60
CA GLN A 318 -9.55 9.23 13.53
C GLN A 318 -10.37 7.92 13.56
N ASP A 319 -11.60 7.95 13.05
CA ASP A 319 -12.44 6.75 12.95
C ASP A 319 -11.72 5.63 12.17
N ARG A 320 -11.68 4.44 12.76
CA ARG A 320 -10.98 3.27 12.23
C ARG A 320 -11.52 2.86 10.86
N VAL A 321 -12.83 2.86 10.69
CA VAL A 321 -13.47 2.42 9.43
C VAL A 321 -13.20 3.45 8.33
N TYR A 322 -13.23 4.74 8.66
CA TYR A 322 -12.82 5.80 7.76
C TYR A 322 -11.34 5.67 7.34
N LEU A 323 -10.43 5.37 8.26
CA LEU A 323 -9.00 5.15 7.94
C LEU A 323 -8.82 3.95 6.99
N ILE A 324 -9.51 2.84 7.24
CA ILE A 324 -9.49 1.66 6.36
C ILE A 324 -9.98 2.03 4.96
N MET A 325 -11.16 2.66 4.86
CA MET A 325 -11.75 3.08 3.59
C MET A 325 -10.82 4.05 2.83
N SER A 326 -10.20 4.97 3.57
CA SER A 326 -9.28 5.97 3.04
C SER A 326 -8.03 5.33 2.44
N LEU A 327 -7.35 4.46 3.18
CA LEU A 327 -6.14 3.77 2.73
C LEU A 327 -6.42 2.84 1.54
N ARG A 328 -7.55 2.10 1.57
CA ARG A 328 -8.02 1.31 0.42
C ARG A 328 -8.24 2.18 -0.81
N ALA A 329 -8.92 3.32 -0.65
CA ALA A 329 -9.20 4.21 -1.76
C ALA A 329 -7.92 4.83 -2.35
N TYR A 330 -6.91 5.15 -1.54
CA TYR A 330 -5.61 5.59 -2.03
C TYR A 330 -4.87 4.47 -2.76
N ARG A 331 -4.75 3.29 -2.14
CA ARG A 331 -4.11 2.11 -2.75
C ARG A 331 -4.72 1.77 -4.11
N ASP A 332 -6.04 1.81 -4.20
CA ASP A 332 -6.79 1.42 -5.41
C ASP A 332 -6.95 2.58 -6.41
N GLY A 333 -6.37 3.75 -6.14
CA GLY A 333 -6.45 4.93 -7.02
C GLY A 333 -7.84 5.58 -7.09
N ARG A 334 -8.76 5.18 -6.21
CA ARG A 334 -10.13 5.73 -6.11
C ARG A 334 -10.20 7.06 -5.36
N ARG A 335 -9.10 7.48 -4.73
CA ARG A 335 -8.93 8.77 -4.05
C ARG A 335 -7.65 9.44 -4.51
N GLY A 336 -7.76 10.66 -5.03
CA GLY A 336 -6.61 11.40 -5.57
C GLY A 336 -5.50 11.68 -4.55
N SER A 337 -4.31 11.14 -4.79
CA SER A 337 -3.00 11.55 -4.25
C SER A 337 -1.94 10.56 -4.73
N SER A 338 -1.02 10.97 -5.60
CA SER A 338 0.05 10.08 -6.09
C SER A 338 0.95 9.61 -4.95
N MET A 339 1.21 10.48 -3.96
CA MET A 339 2.02 10.14 -2.81
C MET A 339 1.34 9.07 -1.93
N MET A 340 0.08 9.29 -1.54
CA MET A 340 -0.62 8.31 -0.70
C MET A 340 -0.96 7.02 -1.44
N HIS A 341 -1.17 7.09 -2.76
CA HIS A 341 -1.27 5.90 -3.61
C HIS A 341 0.01 5.07 -3.50
N ASN A 342 1.17 5.66 -3.77
CA ASN A 342 2.45 4.96 -3.68
C ASN A 342 2.77 4.45 -2.27
N MET A 343 2.41 5.22 -1.24
CA MET A 343 2.60 4.80 0.15
C MET A 343 1.71 3.63 0.55
N SER A 344 0.47 3.58 0.03
CA SER A 344 -0.50 2.53 0.37
C SER A 344 -0.42 1.30 -0.54
N LEU A 345 0.16 1.45 -1.75
CA LEU A 345 0.29 0.41 -2.77
C LEU A 345 0.90 -0.91 -2.27
N PRO A 346 1.94 -0.90 -1.42
CA PRO A 346 2.55 -2.13 -0.92
C PRO A 346 1.71 -2.83 0.16
N TYR A 347 0.69 -2.17 0.72
CA TYR A 347 0.02 -2.65 1.93
C TYR A 347 -1.22 -3.49 1.61
N SER A 348 -1.23 -4.65 2.24
CA SER A 348 -2.34 -5.60 2.23
C SER A 348 -3.52 -5.09 3.08
N GLU A 349 -4.68 -5.74 2.97
CA GLU A 349 -5.85 -5.47 3.81
C GLU A 349 -5.53 -5.57 5.29
N THR A 350 -4.83 -6.63 5.68
CA THR A 350 -4.45 -6.85 7.09
C THR A 350 -3.57 -5.72 7.61
N ILE A 351 -2.62 -5.25 6.79
CA ILE A 351 -1.74 -4.14 7.15
C ILE A 351 -2.55 -2.85 7.27
N ILE A 352 -3.44 -2.56 6.32
CA ILE A 352 -4.32 -1.39 6.35
C ILE A 352 -5.20 -1.39 7.62
N GLU A 353 -5.81 -2.53 7.95
CA GLU A 353 -6.64 -2.67 9.15
C GLU A 353 -5.84 -2.49 10.44
N SER A 354 -4.60 -3.00 10.47
CA SER A 354 -3.72 -2.86 11.62
C SER A 354 -3.27 -1.42 11.83
N VAL A 355 -2.85 -0.73 10.77
CA VAL A 355 -2.46 0.70 10.82
C VAL A 355 -3.66 1.56 11.22
N ALA A 356 -4.83 1.31 10.63
CA ALA A 356 -6.04 2.03 10.97
C ALA A 356 -6.45 1.82 12.43
N SER A 357 -6.35 0.59 12.94
CA SER A 357 -6.65 0.28 14.34
C SER A 357 -5.69 0.98 15.29
N LEU A 358 -4.39 0.99 14.96
CA LEU A 358 -3.39 1.71 15.73
C LEU A 358 -3.73 3.20 15.81
N TYR A 359 -3.88 3.88 14.68
CA TYR A 359 -4.14 5.33 14.68
C TYR A 359 -5.48 5.69 15.30
N ALA A 360 -6.52 4.86 15.14
CA ALA A 360 -7.80 5.07 15.81
C ALA A 360 -7.71 4.95 17.33
N SER A 361 -6.79 4.14 17.86
CA SER A 361 -6.55 3.99 19.31
C SER A 361 -5.69 5.10 19.91
N GLN A 362 -4.98 5.87 19.09
CA GLN A 362 -4.16 6.97 19.56
C GLN A 362 -5.04 8.18 19.94
N PRO A 363 -4.61 9.00 20.92
CA PRO A 363 -5.23 10.30 21.15
C PRO A 363 -5.27 11.14 19.88
N SER A 364 -6.39 11.82 19.62
CA SER A 364 -6.40 12.88 18.61
C SER A 364 -5.51 14.03 19.10
N ARG A 365 -4.71 14.60 18.20
CA ARG A 365 -3.70 15.63 18.50
C ARG A 365 -3.71 16.70 17.43
#